data_AF-A0A831KLQ5-F1
#
_entry.id   AF-A0A831KLQ5-F1
#
_cell.length_a   1.000
_cell.length_b   1.000
_cell.length_c   1.000
_cell.angle_alpha   90.00
_cell.angle_beta   90.00
_cell.angle_gamma   90.00
#
_symmetry.space_group_name_H-M   'P 1'
#
loop_
_entity.id
_entity.type
_entity.pdbx_description
1 polymer ?
#
loop_
_entity_poly.entity_id
_entity_poly.type
_entity_poly.pdbx_seq_one_letter_code
_entity_poly.pdbx_strand_id
1 'polypeptide(L)'
;VDIEFFRSFLGSIGYELPDTFAIAVQDHGYSPNESNRIFRFKLFRRMISRNAHISSFLFHHKKIPKEYNRMIDAANSILDFVDGEVYVIDTVFAAVAGCAEDAKLPALLISFGNSHTTAVVLNKDMEIVAILEHHTRILRERGRKYVAELFKRFLNGKIDNEYILNDGGHGCFIRELVETRDIVCTGPNTWLSNYREVRGDPMVVGNIGMLRLLHEIGVVNYRKLKLGALWR
;
A
#
# COMPACT_ATOMS: atom_id res chain seq x y z
N VAL A 1 -14.69 13.96 0.64
CA VAL A 1 -14.66 13.58 -0.80
C VAL A 1 -15.81 14.31 -1.47
N ASP A 2 -15.67 14.82 -2.70
CA ASP A 2 -16.78 15.50 -3.39
C ASP A 2 -17.73 14.46 -4.02
N ILE A 3 -18.63 13.91 -3.20
CA ILE A 3 -19.56 12.86 -3.62
C ILE A 3 -20.55 13.36 -4.68
N GLU A 4 -20.93 14.64 -4.63
CA GLU A 4 -21.88 15.20 -5.58
C GLU A 4 -21.27 15.35 -6.97
N PHE A 5 -19.99 15.73 -7.05
CA PHE A 5 -19.22 15.67 -8.29
C PHE A 5 -19.24 14.26 -8.90
N PHE A 6 -18.93 13.23 -8.11
CA PHE A 6 -18.91 11.84 -8.62
C PHE A 6 -20.30 11.34 -9.02
N ARG A 7 -21.34 11.69 -8.25
CA ARG A 7 -22.73 11.36 -8.57
C ARG A 7 -23.15 11.97 -9.91
N SER A 8 -22.87 13.26 -10.10
CA SER A 8 -23.15 13.97 -11.35
C SER A 8 -22.37 13.41 -12.53
N PHE A 9 -21.07 13.15 -12.35
CA PHE A 9 -20.21 12.58 -13.38
C PHE A 9 -20.69 11.19 -13.82
N LEU A 10 -20.90 10.26 -12.89
CA LEU A 10 -21.38 8.91 -13.19
C LEU A 10 -22.76 8.96 -13.87
N GLY A 11 -23.67 9.80 -13.37
CA GLY A 11 -24.99 10.00 -13.97
C GLY A 11 -24.91 10.47 -15.42
N SER A 12 -23.95 11.35 -15.75
CA SER A 12 -23.74 11.85 -17.13
C SER A 12 -23.34 10.77 -18.13
N ILE A 13 -22.78 9.64 -17.65
CA ILE A 13 -22.40 8.48 -18.47
C ILE A 13 -23.31 7.27 -18.25
N GLY A 14 -24.47 7.44 -17.61
CA GLY A 14 -25.49 6.41 -17.42
C GLY A 14 -25.22 5.41 -16.29
N TYR A 15 -24.35 5.77 -15.34
CA TYR A 15 -24.06 4.95 -14.16
C TYR A 15 -24.61 5.61 -12.89
N GLU A 16 -25.08 4.79 -11.96
CA GLU A 16 -25.43 5.25 -10.61
C GLU A 16 -24.21 5.28 -9.70
N LEU A 17 -24.30 6.05 -8.62
CA LEU A 17 -23.28 6.00 -7.57
C LEU A 17 -23.33 4.62 -6.89
N PRO A 18 -22.19 3.92 -6.71
CA PRO A 18 -22.18 2.61 -6.08
C PRO A 18 -22.57 2.69 -4.59
N ASP A 19 -22.99 1.57 -4.02
CA ASP A 19 -23.24 1.39 -2.58
C ASP A 19 -21.98 1.04 -1.77
N THR A 20 -20.89 0.73 -2.48
CA THR A 20 -19.61 0.30 -1.91
C THR A 20 -18.49 1.21 -2.37
N PHE A 21 -17.71 1.74 -1.42
CA PHE A 21 -16.61 2.65 -1.66
C PHE A 21 -15.32 2.08 -1.10
N ALA A 22 -14.21 2.21 -1.84
CA ALA A 22 -12.88 1.96 -1.31
C ALA A 22 -12.00 3.20 -1.48
N ILE A 23 -11.33 3.59 -0.41
CA ILE A 23 -10.43 4.75 -0.40
C ILE A 23 -9.08 4.40 0.20
N ALA A 24 -8.04 5.02 -0.38
CA ALA A 24 -6.69 4.93 0.13
C ALA A 24 -6.28 6.26 0.77
N VAL A 25 -5.82 6.23 2.01
CA VAL A 25 -5.35 7.42 2.74
C VAL A 25 -4.08 7.10 3.50
N GLN A 26 -3.10 7.99 3.45
CA GLN A 26 -1.88 7.81 4.25
C GLN A 26 -2.15 8.20 5.71
N ASP A 27 -2.02 7.23 6.61
CA ASP A 27 -2.23 7.43 8.03
C ASP A 27 -1.03 6.97 8.86
N HIS A 28 -0.43 7.88 9.61
CA HIS A 28 0.70 7.56 10.49
C HIS A 28 0.24 6.92 11.81
N GLY A 29 -1.06 6.95 12.07
CA GLY A 29 -1.63 6.74 13.38
C GLY A 29 -1.37 7.93 14.31
N TYR A 30 -2.21 8.05 15.33
CA TYR A 30 -2.07 9.05 16.38
C TYR A 30 -1.50 8.43 17.67
N SER A 31 -0.40 8.98 18.16
CA SER A 31 0.13 8.70 19.50
C SER A 31 0.64 9.98 20.15
N PRO A 32 0.22 10.31 21.39
CA PRO A 32 0.69 11.51 22.09
C PRO A 32 2.13 11.38 22.62
N ASN A 33 2.66 10.15 22.72
CA ASN A 33 3.88 9.85 23.48
C ASN A 33 5.05 9.37 22.61
N GLU A 34 4.88 9.23 21.30
CA GLU A 34 5.95 8.76 20.39
C GLU A 34 5.88 9.48 19.03
N SER A 35 7.00 9.50 18.32
CA SER A 35 7.05 10.06 16.97
C SER A 35 6.10 9.32 16.04
N ASN A 36 5.31 10.06 15.25
CA ASN A 36 4.36 9.52 14.29
C ASN A 36 4.97 8.47 13.34
N ARG A 37 6.23 8.63 12.93
CA ARG A 37 6.89 7.64 12.06
C ARG A 37 7.17 6.31 12.76
N ILE A 38 7.54 6.36 14.04
CA ILE A 38 7.81 5.18 14.87
C ILE A 38 6.48 4.46 15.14
N PHE A 39 5.43 5.24 15.45
CA PHE A 39 4.11 4.69 15.72
C PHE A 39 3.49 4.02 14.50
N ARG A 40 3.54 4.68 13.33
CA ARG A 40 3.13 4.09 12.05
C ARG A 40 3.76 2.72 11.83
N PHE A 41 5.08 2.66 11.97
CA PHE A 41 5.80 1.42 11.72
C PHE A 41 5.51 0.35 12.77
N LYS A 42 5.29 0.74 14.03
CA LYS A 42 4.87 -0.16 15.12
C LYS A 42 3.50 -0.79 14.83
N LEU A 43 2.55 -0.04 14.27
CA LEU A 43 1.24 -0.57 13.85
C LEU A 43 1.40 -1.61 12.75
N PHE A 44 2.24 -1.36 11.74
CA PHE A 44 2.54 -2.32 10.68
C PHE A 44 3.15 -3.59 11.24
N ARG A 45 4.21 -3.46 12.06
CA ARG A 45 4.87 -4.60 12.71
C ARG A 45 3.89 -5.43 13.53
N ARG A 46 2.98 -4.80 14.29
CA ARG A 46 1.97 -5.48 15.11
C ARG A 46 1.07 -6.39 14.27
N MET A 47 0.62 -5.92 13.12
CA MET A 47 -0.23 -6.72 12.22
C MET A 47 0.57 -7.83 11.54
N ILE A 48 1.73 -7.50 10.97
CA ILE A 48 2.56 -8.46 10.21
C ILE A 48 3.05 -9.60 11.11
N SER A 49 3.34 -9.32 12.38
CA SER A 49 3.75 -10.34 13.37
C SER A 49 2.69 -11.42 13.61
N ARG A 50 1.44 -11.21 13.17
CA ARG A 50 0.32 -12.15 13.30
C ARG A 50 -0.04 -12.80 11.96
N ASN A 51 0.94 -12.96 11.06
CA ASN A 51 0.76 -13.51 9.72
C ASN A 51 -0.31 -12.76 8.92
N ALA A 52 -0.26 -11.43 8.96
CA ALA A 52 -1.25 -10.61 8.26
C ALA A 52 -1.19 -10.85 6.75
N HIS A 53 -2.29 -11.36 6.23
CA HIS A 53 -2.63 -11.28 4.81
C HIS A 53 -2.75 -9.79 4.41
N ILE A 54 -2.36 -9.41 3.18
CA ILE A 54 -2.43 -7.99 2.76
C ILE A 54 -3.84 -7.39 2.87
N SER A 55 -4.88 -8.20 2.63
CA SER A 55 -6.28 -7.78 2.80
C SER A 55 -6.65 -7.44 4.24
N SER A 56 -5.86 -7.88 5.23
CA SER A 56 -6.06 -7.50 6.64
C SER A 56 -5.86 -6.00 6.89
N PHE A 57 -5.21 -5.28 5.96
CA PHE A 57 -5.02 -3.83 6.01
C PHE A 57 -6.15 -3.05 5.31
N LEU A 58 -7.10 -3.73 4.68
CA LEU A 58 -8.30 -3.13 4.12
C LEU A 58 -9.40 -3.17 5.19
N PHE A 59 -9.60 -2.04 5.87
CA PHE A 59 -10.56 -1.94 6.97
C PHE A 59 -11.93 -1.54 6.46
N HIS A 60 -12.94 -2.31 6.83
CA HIS A 60 -14.31 -1.83 6.81
C HIS A 60 -14.47 -0.64 7.78
N HIS A 61 -15.23 0.40 7.44
CA HIS A 61 -15.34 1.64 8.23
C HIS A 61 -15.73 1.39 9.70
N LYS A 62 -16.67 0.46 9.93
CA LYS A 62 -17.08 -0.05 11.26
C LYS A 62 -15.97 -0.75 12.07
N LYS A 63 -14.81 -1.05 11.48
CA LYS A 63 -13.72 -1.86 12.07
C LYS A 63 -12.34 -1.18 11.96
N ILE A 64 -12.28 0.11 11.64
CA ILE A 64 -11.02 0.85 11.60
C ILE A 64 -10.44 0.94 13.02
N PRO A 65 -9.17 0.54 13.25
CA PRO A 65 -8.54 0.72 14.55
C PRO A 65 -8.50 2.20 14.97
N LYS A 66 -8.80 2.49 16.24
CA LYS A 66 -8.88 3.86 16.79
C LYS A 66 -7.60 4.68 16.62
N GLU A 67 -6.48 4.01 16.45
CA GLU A 67 -5.19 4.64 16.19
C GLU A 67 -5.16 5.39 14.85
N TYR A 68 -5.99 5.01 13.86
CA TYR A 68 -6.01 5.57 12.51
C TYR A 68 -7.06 6.69 12.35
N ASN A 69 -6.78 7.84 12.95
CA ASN A 69 -7.70 8.99 12.91
C ASN A 69 -8.01 9.48 11.50
N ARG A 70 -7.02 9.55 10.59
CA ARG A 70 -7.25 10.00 9.21
C ARG A 70 -8.09 9.01 8.43
N MET A 71 -7.93 7.71 8.68
CA MET A 71 -8.79 6.70 8.07
C MET A 71 -10.24 6.84 8.53
N ILE A 72 -10.46 7.07 9.84
CA ILE A 72 -11.78 7.30 10.42
C ILE A 72 -12.41 8.56 9.80
N ASP A 73 -11.68 9.68 9.80
CA ASP A 73 -12.17 10.96 9.26
C ASP A 73 -12.48 10.85 7.75
N ALA A 74 -11.62 10.16 6.99
CA ALA A 74 -11.84 9.95 5.57
C ALA A 74 -13.09 9.10 5.30
N ALA A 75 -13.32 8.03 6.08
CA ALA A 75 -14.53 7.22 5.96
C ALA A 75 -15.79 8.03 6.30
N ASN A 76 -15.77 8.76 7.41
CA ASN A 76 -16.91 9.59 7.83
C ASN A 76 -17.24 10.66 6.78
N SER A 77 -16.23 11.28 6.17
CA SER A 77 -16.44 12.29 5.11
C SER A 77 -17.16 11.77 3.86
N ILE A 78 -17.22 10.44 3.66
CA ILE A 78 -18.00 9.80 2.60
C ILE A 78 -19.40 9.48 3.13
N LEU A 79 -19.47 8.86 4.31
CA LEU A 79 -20.71 8.45 4.97
C LEU A 79 -21.64 9.63 5.32
N ASP A 80 -21.11 10.85 5.43
CA ASP A 80 -21.91 12.06 5.58
C ASP A 80 -22.84 12.33 4.37
N PHE A 81 -22.57 11.71 3.21
CA PHE A 81 -23.28 11.95 1.95
C PHE A 81 -23.89 10.70 1.31
N VAL A 82 -23.59 9.50 1.83
CA VAL A 82 -24.03 8.23 1.24
C VAL A 82 -24.45 7.26 2.34
N ASP A 83 -25.48 6.45 2.06
CA ASP A 83 -25.79 5.24 2.82
C ASP A 83 -25.17 4.05 2.08
N GLY A 84 -24.08 3.51 2.62
CA GLY A 84 -23.27 2.50 1.94
C GLY A 84 -22.11 2.00 2.77
N GLU A 85 -21.36 1.04 2.22
CA GLU A 85 -20.22 0.43 2.90
C GLU A 85 -18.91 1.06 2.41
N VAL A 86 -18.11 1.56 3.35
CA VAL A 86 -16.80 2.19 3.06
C VAL A 86 -15.66 1.31 3.56
N TYR A 87 -14.68 1.08 2.69
CA TYR A 87 -13.44 0.38 2.97
C TYR A 87 -12.27 1.35 2.87
N VAL A 88 -11.34 1.28 3.83
CA VAL A 88 -10.21 2.19 3.93
C VAL A 88 -8.92 1.41 4.06
N ILE A 89 -7.89 1.83 3.33
CA ILE A 89 -6.57 1.22 3.35
C ILE A 89 -5.48 2.29 3.34
N ASP A 90 -4.29 1.95 3.84
CA ASP A 90 -3.13 2.83 3.64
C ASP A 90 -2.71 2.83 2.17
N THR A 91 -2.33 4.00 1.64
CA THR A 91 -1.91 4.14 0.23
C THR A 91 -0.77 3.19 -0.15
N VAL A 92 0.12 2.84 0.79
CA VAL A 92 1.21 1.91 0.50
C VAL A 92 0.72 0.49 0.27
N PHE A 93 -0.29 0.03 1.01
CA PHE A 93 -0.83 -1.33 0.84
C PHE A 93 -1.76 -1.42 -0.38
N ALA A 94 -2.46 -0.34 -0.72
CA ALA A 94 -3.17 -0.25 -2.00
C ALA A 94 -2.19 -0.39 -3.19
N ALA A 95 -1.09 0.36 -3.17
CA ALA A 95 -0.06 0.29 -4.22
C ALA A 95 0.60 -1.09 -4.30
N VAL A 96 0.96 -1.69 -3.15
CA VAL A 96 1.55 -3.03 -3.09
C VAL A 96 0.59 -4.09 -3.62
N ALA A 97 -0.70 -4.04 -3.25
CA ALA A 97 -1.71 -4.95 -3.77
C ALA A 97 -1.88 -4.80 -5.30
N GLY A 98 -1.79 -3.58 -5.82
CA GLY A 98 -1.77 -3.31 -7.26
C GLY A 98 -0.55 -3.91 -7.96
N CYS A 99 0.65 -3.74 -7.39
CA CYS A 99 1.87 -4.38 -7.92
C CYS A 99 1.77 -5.91 -7.93
N ALA A 100 1.11 -6.50 -6.94
CA ALA A 100 0.91 -7.95 -6.86
C ALA A 100 0.05 -8.49 -8.01
N GLU A 101 -0.70 -7.67 -8.74
CA GLU A 101 -1.45 -8.13 -9.92
C GLU A 101 -0.54 -8.53 -11.08
N ASP A 102 0.60 -7.84 -11.23
CA ASP A 102 1.55 -8.03 -12.33
C ASP A 102 2.81 -8.82 -11.93
N ALA A 103 2.98 -9.10 -10.63
CA ALA A 103 4.15 -9.80 -10.09
C ALA A 103 3.99 -11.33 -10.05
N LYS A 104 5.11 -12.06 -10.13
CA LYS A 104 5.19 -13.49 -9.79
C LYS A 104 5.55 -13.66 -8.32
N LEU A 105 4.60 -14.09 -7.50
CA LEU A 105 4.82 -14.30 -6.06
C LEU A 105 5.62 -15.59 -5.77
N PRO A 106 6.42 -15.65 -4.68
CA PRO A 106 6.76 -14.55 -3.75
C PRO A 106 7.51 -13.40 -4.44
N ALA A 107 7.26 -12.14 -4.05
CA ALA A 107 7.86 -10.99 -4.73
C ALA A 107 8.17 -9.83 -3.77
N LEU A 108 9.15 -9.02 -4.15
CA LEU A 108 9.39 -7.69 -3.56
C LEU A 108 8.58 -6.65 -4.34
N LEU A 109 7.69 -5.96 -3.64
CA LEU A 109 6.79 -4.96 -4.20
C LEU A 109 7.10 -3.60 -3.58
N ILE A 110 7.40 -2.61 -4.42
CA ILE A 110 7.94 -1.33 -3.96
C ILE A 110 7.06 -0.17 -4.42
N SER A 111 6.56 0.62 -3.47
CA SER A 111 5.94 1.91 -3.72
C SER A 111 6.99 3.01 -3.53
N PHE A 112 7.42 3.64 -4.62
CA PHE A 112 8.30 4.81 -4.62
C PHE A 112 7.46 6.11 -4.56
N GLY A 113 6.77 6.32 -3.44
CA GLY A 113 5.93 7.50 -3.22
C GLY A 113 6.71 8.80 -3.04
N ASN A 114 6.02 9.94 -3.05
CA ASN A 114 6.66 11.26 -2.91
C ASN A 114 7.32 11.47 -1.55
N SER A 115 6.62 11.11 -0.48
CA SER A 115 7.13 11.27 0.90
C SER A 115 7.87 10.02 1.38
N HIS A 116 7.31 8.84 1.12
CA HIS A 116 7.82 7.55 1.60
C HIS A 116 8.03 6.57 0.47
N THR A 117 9.11 5.81 0.58
CA THR A 117 9.36 4.61 -0.20
C THR A 117 9.13 3.42 0.71
N THR A 118 8.18 2.55 0.32
CA THR A 118 7.79 1.38 1.10
C THR A 118 8.00 0.13 0.26
N ALA A 119 8.78 -0.79 0.79
CA ALA A 119 9.10 -2.08 0.19
C ALA A 119 8.47 -3.19 1.01
N VAL A 120 7.67 -4.03 0.38
CA VAL A 120 6.93 -5.13 1.02
C VAL A 120 7.27 -6.43 0.31
N VAL A 121 7.60 -7.47 1.07
CA VAL A 121 7.73 -8.82 0.53
C VAL A 121 6.45 -9.58 0.83
N LEU A 122 5.80 -10.04 -0.24
CA LEU A 122 4.66 -10.95 -0.15
C LEU A 122 5.10 -12.38 -0.44
N ASN A 123 4.63 -13.34 0.36
CA ASN A 123 4.81 -14.76 0.06
C ASN A 123 3.80 -15.23 -1.00
N LYS A 124 3.82 -16.54 -1.31
CA LYS A 124 2.93 -17.14 -2.32
C LYS A 124 1.45 -17.05 -1.95
N ASP A 125 1.15 -16.92 -0.66
CA ASP A 125 -0.19 -16.88 -0.08
C ASP A 125 -0.60 -15.43 0.24
N MET A 126 0.07 -14.44 -0.35
CA MET A 126 -0.26 -13.01 -0.22
C MET A 126 -0.16 -12.46 1.21
N GLU A 127 0.55 -13.16 2.08
CA GLU A 127 0.92 -12.66 3.41
C GLU A 127 2.14 -11.75 3.33
N ILE A 128 2.12 -10.70 4.14
CA ILE A 128 3.30 -9.86 4.33
C ILE A 128 4.30 -10.61 5.21
N VAL A 129 5.49 -10.86 4.69
CA VAL A 129 6.59 -11.52 5.42
C VAL A 129 7.73 -10.57 5.77
N ALA A 130 7.86 -9.46 5.04
CA ALA A 130 8.79 -8.39 5.38
C ALA A 130 8.28 -7.03 4.89
N ILE A 131 8.63 -5.97 5.63
CA ILE A 131 8.36 -4.58 5.26
C ILE A 131 9.53 -3.67 5.62
N LEU A 132 9.80 -2.68 4.77
CA LEU A 132 10.72 -1.58 5.01
C LEU A 132 10.05 -0.28 4.55
N GLU A 133 10.10 0.76 5.36
CA GLU A 133 9.62 2.11 4.99
C GLU A 133 10.70 3.15 5.27
N HIS A 134 10.97 4.00 4.27
CA HIS A 134 12.01 5.04 4.31
C HIS A 134 11.49 6.37 3.75
N HIS A 135 12.05 7.50 4.17
CA HIS A 135 11.80 8.78 3.51
C HIS A 135 12.38 8.78 2.09
N THR A 136 11.54 9.05 1.08
CA THR A 136 11.96 9.12 -0.33
C THR A 136 12.99 10.22 -0.55
N ARG A 137 12.89 11.34 0.19
CA ARG A 137 13.88 12.43 0.12
C ARG A 137 15.31 11.92 0.38
N ILE A 138 15.51 11.13 1.43
CA ILE A 138 16.84 10.60 1.78
C ILE A 138 17.31 9.60 0.72
N LEU A 139 16.42 8.75 0.19
CA LEU A 139 16.79 7.83 -0.88
C LEU A 139 17.20 8.56 -2.17
N ARG A 140 16.56 9.69 -2.49
CA ARG A 140 16.97 10.57 -3.60
C ARG A 140 18.36 11.15 -3.38
N GLU A 141 18.63 11.66 -2.18
CA GLU A 141 19.93 12.24 -1.80
C GLU A 141 21.06 11.20 -1.88
N ARG A 142 20.79 9.95 -1.47
CA ARG A 142 21.78 8.86 -1.52
C ARG A 142 21.95 8.22 -2.90
N GLY A 143 20.92 8.32 -3.75
CA GLY A 143 20.95 7.89 -5.13
C GLY A 143 20.80 6.38 -5.36
N ARG A 144 20.72 6.01 -6.64
CA ARG A 144 20.32 4.66 -7.12
C ARG A 144 21.20 3.52 -6.60
N LYS A 145 22.52 3.74 -6.49
CA LYS A 145 23.46 2.72 -6.00
C LYS A 145 23.15 2.32 -4.56
N TYR A 146 22.84 3.31 -3.72
CA TYR A 146 22.44 3.07 -2.34
C TYR A 146 21.11 2.33 -2.27
N VAL A 147 20.11 2.77 -3.04
CA VAL A 147 18.78 2.15 -3.09
C VAL A 147 18.86 0.66 -3.49
N ALA A 148 19.67 0.34 -4.51
CA ALA A 148 19.87 -1.05 -4.92
C ALA A 148 20.51 -1.91 -3.82
N GLU A 149 21.54 -1.39 -3.14
CA GLU A 149 22.19 -2.11 -2.04
C GLU A 149 21.26 -2.24 -0.82
N LEU A 150 20.45 -1.21 -0.52
CA LEU A 150 19.47 -1.23 0.56
C LEU A 150 18.49 -2.40 0.39
N PHE A 151 17.87 -2.52 -0.79
CA PHE A 151 16.91 -3.61 -1.04
C PHE A 151 17.58 -4.98 -1.16
N LYS A 152 18.82 -5.05 -1.67
CA LYS A 152 19.60 -6.28 -1.64
C LYS A 152 19.84 -6.73 -0.19
N ARG A 153 20.25 -5.83 0.70
CA ARG A 153 20.46 -6.16 2.12
C ARG A 153 19.16 -6.51 2.82
N PHE A 154 18.05 -5.83 2.48
CA PHE A 154 16.71 -6.15 2.98
C PHE A 154 16.32 -7.60 2.66
N LEU A 155 16.43 -8.01 1.40
CA LEU A 155 16.09 -9.37 0.95
C LEU A 155 16.98 -10.46 1.56
N ASN A 156 18.21 -10.10 1.94
CA ASN A 156 19.16 -11.02 2.58
C ASN A 156 19.11 -11.00 4.12
N GLY A 157 18.18 -10.26 4.72
CA GLY A 157 18.09 -10.13 6.18
C GLY A 157 19.32 -9.46 6.83
N LYS A 158 19.99 -8.55 6.11
CA LYS A 158 21.23 -7.87 6.55
C LYS A 158 21.02 -6.43 7.04
N ILE A 159 19.75 -6.04 7.20
CA ILE A 159 19.33 -4.77 7.82
C ILE A 159 18.13 -5.03 8.70
N ASP A 160 18.02 -4.25 9.77
CA ASP A 160 16.96 -4.33 10.76
C ASP A 160 16.33 -2.96 10.99
N ASN A 161 15.45 -2.88 11.99
CA ASN A 161 14.73 -1.66 12.31
C ASN A 161 15.67 -0.53 12.75
N GLU A 162 16.71 -0.84 13.52
CA GLU A 162 17.66 0.15 14.03
C GLU A 162 18.48 0.74 12.88
N TYR A 163 18.93 -0.08 11.93
CA TYR A 163 19.61 0.37 10.73
C TYR A 163 18.78 1.43 9.99
N ILE A 164 17.49 1.18 9.75
CA ILE A 164 16.62 2.13 9.03
C ILE A 164 16.32 3.38 9.84
N LEU A 165 16.09 3.27 11.15
CA LEU A 165 15.87 4.44 12.00
C LEU A 165 17.09 5.36 12.02
N ASN A 166 18.30 4.78 12.16
CA ASN A 166 19.56 5.52 12.14
C ASN A 166 19.88 6.11 10.77
N ASP A 167 19.39 5.49 9.69
CA ASP A 167 19.47 6.02 8.32
C ASP A 167 18.45 7.13 8.02
N GLY A 168 17.59 7.45 9.00
CA GLY A 168 16.57 8.49 8.92
C GLY A 168 15.25 8.01 8.32
N GLY A 169 15.01 6.71 8.20
CA GLY A 169 13.77 6.11 7.74
C GLY A 169 12.71 5.91 8.84
N HIS A 170 11.68 5.12 8.52
CA HIS A 170 10.57 4.79 9.43
C HIS A 170 10.79 3.47 10.15
N GLY A 171 11.25 2.43 9.43
CA GLY A 171 11.61 1.16 10.05
C GLY A 171 11.77 0.00 9.07
N CYS A 172 12.18 -1.14 9.63
CA CYS A 172 12.29 -2.42 8.94
C CYS A 172 11.80 -3.54 9.85
N PHE A 173 11.03 -4.47 9.29
CA PHE A 173 10.57 -5.66 9.99
C PHE A 173 10.59 -6.86 9.04
N ILE A 174 11.28 -7.91 9.44
CA ILE A 174 11.39 -9.17 8.69
C ILE A 174 10.86 -10.26 9.61
N ARG A 175 9.68 -10.81 9.28
CA ARG A 175 9.11 -11.97 9.97
C ARG A 175 9.71 -13.26 9.44
N GLU A 176 9.88 -13.34 8.12
CA GLU A 176 10.38 -14.51 7.40
C GLU A 176 11.16 -14.05 6.17
N LEU A 177 12.25 -14.76 5.85
CA LEU A 177 12.97 -14.59 4.60
C LEU A 177 12.43 -15.57 3.57
N VAL A 178 12.00 -15.04 2.43
CA VAL A 178 11.51 -15.83 1.29
C VAL A 178 12.32 -15.49 0.04
N GLU A 179 12.61 -16.50 -0.78
CA GLU A 179 13.24 -16.28 -2.08
C GLU A 179 12.23 -15.64 -3.04
N THR A 180 12.46 -14.36 -3.37
CA THR A 180 11.59 -13.62 -4.28
C THR A 180 11.82 -14.04 -5.72
N ARG A 181 10.74 -14.35 -6.44
CA ARG A 181 10.72 -14.67 -7.87
C ARG A 181 10.64 -13.44 -8.77
N ASP A 182 10.31 -12.28 -8.19
CA ASP A 182 10.09 -11.05 -8.93
C ASP A 182 10.32 -9.81 -8.05
N ILE A 183 10.64 -8.68 -8.69
CA ILE A 183 10.73 -7.36 -8.07
C ILE A 183 9.99 -6.36 -8.94
N VAL A 184 8.90 -5.82 -8.40
CA VAL A 184 7.99 -4.93 -9.13
C VAL A 184 7.80 -3.64 -8.35
N CYS A 185 7.79 -2.51 -9.06
CA CYS A 185 7.63 -1.19 -8.44
C CYS A 185 6.54 -0.34 -9.09
N THR A 186 6.10 0.68 -8.37
CA THR A 186 5.21 1.74 -8.85
C THR A 186 5.52 3.04 -8.12
N GLY A 187 5.03 4.16 -8.64
CA GLY A 187 5.13 5.47 -8.00
C GLY A 187 5.99 6.48 -8.76
N PRO A 188 5.87 7.77 -8.43
CA PRO A 188 6.53 8.85 -9.16
C PRO A 188 8.06 8.87 -9.07
N ASN A 189 8.66 8.04 -8.20
CA ASN A 189 10.12 7.98 -8.00
C ASN A 189 10.72 6.62 -8.38
N THR A 190 10.08 5.85 -9.28
CA THR A 190 10.59 4.54 -9.76
C THR A 190 11.97 4.63 -10.41
N TRP A 191 12.31 5.80 -10.97
CA TRP A 191 13.64 6.14 -11.51
C TRP A 191 14.79 5.99 -10.49
N LEU A 192 14.49 5.86 -9.19
CA LEU A 192 15.46 5.50 -8.15
C LEU A 192 15.98 4.06 -8.25
N SER A 193 15.38 3.24 -9.10
CA SER A 193 15.75 1.86 -9.33
C SER A 193 15.69 1.50 -10.83
N ASN A 194 16.17 0.32 -11.17
CA ASN A 194 15.98 -0.29 -12.50
C ASN A 194 15.00 -1.48 -12.43
N TYR A 195 14.15 -1.52 -11.39
CA TYR A 195 13.16 -2.59 -11.25
C TYR A 195 12.03 -2.42 -12.26
N ARG A 196 11.32 -3.51 -12.52
CA ARG A 196 10.18 -3.50 -13.45
C ARG A 196 9.05 -2.67 -12.87
N GLU A 197 8.69 -1.60 -13.56
CA GLU A 197 7.54 -0.77 -13.19
C GLU A 197 6.24 -1.40 -13.68
N VAL A 198 5.21 -1.40 -12.83
CA VAL A 198 3.84 -1.77 -13.25
C VAL A 198 3.37 -0.78 -14.30
N ARG A 199 2.82 -1.28 -15.40
CA ARG A 199 2.24 -0.39 -16.43
C ARG A 199 1.02 0.35 -15.89
N GLY A 200 1.01 1.66 -16.09
CA GLY A 200 -0.12 2.52 -15.74
C GLY A 200 0.25 3.61 -14.74
N ASP A 201 -0.67 4.54 -14.54
CA ASP A 201 -0.51 5.59 -13.53
C ASP A 201 -0.52 4.97 -12.10
N PRO A 202 0.38 5.40 -11.18
CA PRO A 202 0.44 4.84 -9.82
C PRO A 202 -0.88 4.92 -9.03
N MET A 203 -1.71 5.94 -9.27
CA MET A 203 -3.04 6.06 -8.65
C MET A 203 -3.98 4.97 -9.16
N VAL A 204 -3.91 4.66 -10.47
CA VAL A 204 -4.66 3.55 -11.07
C VAL A 204 -4.18 2.21 -10.52
N VAL A 205 -2.86 2.02 -10.36
CA VAL A 205 -2.31 0.81 -9.73
C VAL A 205 -2.88 0.62 -8.31
N GLY A 206 -2.94 1.69 -7.51
CA GLY A 206 -3.55 1.66 -6.19
C GLY A 206 -5.04 1.27 -6.21
N ASN A 207 -5.81 1.84 -7.14
CA ASN A 207 -7.24 1.53 -7.30
C ASN A 207 -7.46 0.05 -7.68
N ILE A 208 -6.63 -0.49 -8.57
CA ILE A 208 -6.67 -1.90 -8.95
C ILE A 208 -6.31 -2.79 -7.76
N GLY A 209 -5.33 -2.37 -6.95
CA GLY A 209 -5.02 -3.04 -5.69
C GLY A 209 -6.22 -3.12 -4.76
N MET A 210 -6.94 -2.02 -4.56
CA MET A 210 -8.17 -2.02 -3.74
C MET A 210 -9.26 -2.93 -4.31
N LEU A 211 -9.49 -2.91 -5.62
CA LEU A 211 -10.47 -3.80 -6.28
C LEU A 211 -10.13 -5.29 -6.08
N ARG A 212 -8.84 -5.65 -6.22
CA ARG A 212 -8.36 -7.01 -5.94
C ARG A 212 -8.65 -7.40 -4.50
N LEU A 213 -8.32 -6.56 -3.54
CA LEU A 213 -8.50 -6.87 -2.12
C LEU A 213 -9.97 -6.99 -1.75
N LEU A 214 -10.84 -6.11 -2.27
CA LEU A 214 -12.30 -6.22 -2.11
C LEU A 214 -12.84 -7.54 -2.65
N HIS A 215 -12.32 -8.00 -3.79
CA HIS A 215 -12.71 -9.28 -4.36
C HIS A 215 -12.28 -10.46 -3.50
N GLU A 216 -11.06 -10.40 -2.98
CA GLU A 216 -10.49 -11.42 -2.12
C GLU A 216 -11.26 -11.59 -0.81
N ILE A 217 -11.86 -10.51 -0.28
CA ILE A 217 -12.75 -10.58 0.89
C ILE A 217 -14.23 -10.78 0.53
N GLY A 218 -14.55 -11.06 -0.74
CA GLY A 218 -15.89 -11.40 -1.20
C GLY A 218 -16.87 -10.23 -1.34
N VAL A 219 -16.37 -8.99 -1.40
CA VAL A 219 -17.23 -7.78 -1.49
C VAL A 219 -17.59 -7.45 -2.93
N VAL A 220 -16.66 -7.64 -3.88
CA VAL A 220 -16.91 -7.39 -5.31
C VAL A 220 -16.54 -8.60 -6.16
N ASN A 221 -17.21 -8.75 -7.30
CA ASN A 221 -16.80 -9.73 -8.31
C ASN A 221 -15.83 -9.07 -9.30
N TYR A 222 -14.53 -9.35 -9.14
CA TYR A 222 -13.47 -8.87 -10.01
C TYR A 222 -12.87 -10.06 -10.73
N ARG A 223 -12.91 -10.06 -12.08
CA ARG A 223 -12.04 -10.93 -12.86
C ARG A 223 -10.72 -10.22 -13.05
N LYS A 224 -9.61 -10.88 -12.70
CA LYS A 224 -8.25 -10.37 -12.91
C LYS A 224 -8.14 -9.72 -14.29
N LEU A 225 -8.10 -8.39 -14.32
CA LEU A 225 -7.90 -7.65 -15.55
C LEU A 225 -6.47 -8.01 -15.97
N LYS A 226 -6.29 -8.63 -17.14
CA LYS A 226 -4.95 -8.71 -17.72
C LYS A 226 -4.53 -7.26 -17.96
N LEU A 227 -3.77 -6.67 -17.04
CA LEU A 227 -3.39 -5.25 -17.10
C LEU A 227 -2.74 -4.89 -18.44
N GLY A 228 -2.02 -5.83 -19.07
CA GLY A 228 -1.49 -5.68 -20.43
C GLY A 228 -2.54 -5.49 -21.55
N ALA A 229 -3.84 -5.60 -21.27
CA ALA A 229 -4.94 -5.30 -22.18
C ALA A 229 -5.56 -3.91 -21.97
N LEU A 230 -5.41 -3.30 -20.79
CA LEU A 230 -5.89 -1.94 -20.50
C LEU A 230 -4.96 -0.85 -21.05
N TRP A 231 -3.69 -1.20 -21.24
CA TRP A 231 -2.62 -0.26 -21.61
C TRP A 231 -2.03 -0.54 -23.00
N ARG A 232 -2.87 -0.99 -23.95
CA ARG A 232 -2.48 -1.07 -25.37
C ARG A 232 -2.76 0.24 -26.08
#